data_AF-A0A968JWQ2-F1
#
_entry.id   AF-A0A968JWQ2-F1
#
_cell.length_a   1.000
_cell.length_b   1.000
_cell.length_c   1.000
_cell.angle_alpha   90.00
_cell.angle_beta   90.00
_cell.angle_gamma   90.00
#
_symmetry.space_group_name_H-M   'P 1'
#
loop_
_entity.id
_entity.type
_entity.pdbx_description
1 polymer ?
#
loop_
_entity_poly.entity_id
_entity_poly.type
_entity_poly.pdbx_seq_one_letter_code
_entity_poly.pdbx_strand_id
1 'polypeptide(L)'
;MFKTISENLKKGKKEGIYREELDEEIISLLHLSRIERVPEDKVIPVYEYISPRSCNEIFEYHIRGIANEKGIVYLEKKLQTNQTGIKTIIS
;
A
#
# COMPACT_ATOMS: atom_id res chain seq x y z
N MET A 1 -10.45 2.62 -10.98
CA MET A 1 -9.51 2.25 -9.91
C MET A 1 -8.60 1.09 -10.30
N PHE A 2 -9.15 -0.04 -10.79
CA PHE A 2 -8.37 -1.16 -11.34
C PHE A 2 -7.19 -0.76 -12.24
N LYS A 3 -7.47 0.01 -13.30
CA LYS A 3 -6.45 0.43 -14.30
C LYS A 3 -5.26 1.13 -13.63
N THR A 4 -5.53 2.04 -12.71
CA THR A 4 -4.50 2.78 -11.97
C THR A 4 -3.63 1.86 -11.11
N ILE A 5 -4.24 0.87 -10.45
CA ILE A 5 -3.51 -0.13 -9.65
C ILE A 5 -2.62 -0.98 -10.58
N SER A 6 -3.18 -1.47 -11.69
CA SER A 6 -2.43 -2.28 -12.66
C SER A 6 -1.27 -1.51 -13.29
N GLU A 7 -1.47 -0.25 -13.65
CA GLU A 7 -0.41 0.63 -14.18
C GLU A 7 0.67 0.90 -13.12
N ASN A 8 0.30 1.04 -11.85
CA ASN A 8 1.26 1.18 -10.77
C ASN A 8 2.12 -0.08 -10.59
N LEU A 9 1.51 -1.27 -10.63
CA LEU A 9 2.23 -2.55 -10.57
C LEU A 9 3.21 -2.70 -11.75
N LYS A 10 2.75 -2.45 -12.98
CA LYS A 10 3.58 -2.49 -14.18
C LYS A 10 4.74 -1.50 -14.10
N LYS A 11 4.49 -0.30 -13.57
CA LYS A 11 5.53 0.71 -13.35
C LYS A 11 6.58 0.22 -12.34
N GLY A 12 6.17 -0.28 -11.18
CA GLY A 12 7.12 -0.72 -10.15
C GLY A 12 7.93 -1.95 -10.57
N LYS A 13 7.38 -2.84 -11.41
CA LYS A 13 8.17 -3.89 -12.09
C LYS A 13 9.18 -3.29 -13.07
N LYS A 14 8.74 -2.39 -13.95
CA LYS A 14 9.64 -1.68 -14.88
C LYS A 14 10.79 -0.95 -14.14
N GLU A 15 10.52 -0.43 -12.95
CA GLU A 15 11.51 0.22 -12.08
C GLU A 15 12.36 -0.76 -11.25
N GLY A 16 12.05 -2.06 -11.31
CA GLY A 16 12.79 -3.13 -10.63
C GLY A 16 12.62 -3.11 -9.11
N ILE A 17 11.54 -2.53 -8.59
CA ILE A 17 11.25 -2.41 -7.15
C ILE A 17 10.08 -3.28 -6.69
N TYR A 18 9.28 -3.80 -7.62
CA TYR A 18 8.26 -4.80 -7.33
C TYR A 18 8.71 -6.20 -7.77
N ARG A 19 8.03 -7.23 -7.27
CA ARG A 19 8.26 -8.63 -7.62
C ARG A 19 7.86 -8.88 -9.08
N GLU A 20 8.78 -9.43 -9.87
CA GLU A 20 8.60 -9.63 -11.32
C GLU A 20 7.57 -10.71 -11.65
N GLU A 21 7.48 -11.73 -10.81
CA GLU A 21 6.64 -12.91 -10.99
C GLU A 21 5.15 -12.68 -10.63
N LEU A 22 4.80 -11.50 -10.11
CA LEU A 22 3.41 -11.18 -9.79
C LEU A 22 2.55 -11.13 -11.06
N ASP A 23 1.33 -11.64 -10.99
CA ASP A 23 0.33 -11.35 -12.01
C ASP A 23 -0.34 -10.01 -11.71
N GLU A 24 -0.11 -8.99 -12.53
CA GLU A 24 -0.63 -7.64 -12.28
C GLU A 24 -2.15 -7.58 -12.31
N GLU A 25 -2.81 -8.43 -13.09
CA GLU A 25 -4.27 -8.48 -13.18
C GLU A 25 -4.86 -9.06 -11.89
N ILE A 26 -4.36 -10.22 -11.45
CA ILE A 26 -4.81 -10.88 -10.22
C ILE A 26 -4.57 -9.99 -9.00
N ILE A 27 -3.38 -9.40 -8.87
CA ILE A 27 -3.04 -8.55 -7.73
C ILE A 27 -3.85 -7.25 -7.74
N SER A 28 -4.12 -6.68 -8.92
CA SER A 28 -4.99 -5.50 -9.04
C SER A 28 -6.43 -5.80 -8.63
N LEU A 29 -6.99 -6.95 -9.04
CA LEU A 29 -8.32 -7.38 -8.64
C LEU A 29 -8.40 -7.63 -7.13
N LEU A 30 -7.39 -8.29 -6.55
CA LEU A 30 -7.32 -8.52 -5.11
C LEU A 30 -7.28 -7.19 -4.35
N HIS A 31 -6.42 -6.26 -4.74
CA HIS A 31 -6.32 -4.97 -4.06
C HIS A 31 -7.60 -4.15 -4.21
N LEU A 32 -8.20 -4.13 -5.41
CA LEU A 32 -9.48 -3.48 -5.66
C LEU A 32 -10.58 -4.06 -4.78
N SER A 33 -10.69 -5.39 -4.71
CA SER A 33 -11.70 -6.07 -3.90
C SER A 33 -11.57 -5.73 -2.41
N ARG A 34 -10.35 -5.52 -1.90
CA ARG A 34 -10.09 -5.10 -0.52
C ARG A 34 -10.48 -3.64 -0.26
N ILE A 35 -10.33 -2.76 -1.25
CA ILE A 35 -10.70 -1.35 -1.12
C ILE A 35 -12.23 -1.19 -1.29
N GLU A 36 -12.85 -1.89 -2.24
CA GLU A 36 -14.28 -1.77 -2.54
C GLU A 36 -15.15 -2.56 -1.56
N ARG A 37 -14.67 -3.68 -1.01
CA ARG A 37 -15.32 -4.39 0.10
C ARG A 37 -14.85 -3.83 1.45
N VAL A 38 -15.05 -2.53 1.66
CA VAL A 38 -15.20 -2.03 3.03
C VAL A 38 -16.50 -2.65 3.51
N PRO A 39 -16.48 -3.48 4.55
CA PRO A 39 -17.62 -4.34 4.77
C PRO A 39 -18.84 -3.52 5.22
N GLU A 40 -19.99 -3.79 4.60
CA GLU A 40 -21.29 -3.72 5.30
C GLU A 40 -21.27 -4.62 6.57
N ASP A 41 -20.30 -5.53 6.66
CA ASP A 41 -20.05 -6.40 7.80
C ASP A 41 -19.37 -5.67 8.98
N LYS A 42 -20.00 -5.82 10.14
CA LYS A 42 -19.71 -5.17 11.43
C LYS A 42 -18.37 -5.55 12.10
N VAL A 43 -17.35 -5.97 11.34
CA VAL A 43 -16.08 -6.49 11.90
C VAL A 43 -15.17 -5.36 12.38
N ILE A 44 -15.11 -4.25 11.66
CA ILE A 44 -14.40 -3.03 12.05
C ILE A 44 -15.33 -1.86 11.78
N PRO A 45 -15.57 -0.95 12.74
CA PRO A 45 -16.37 0.23 12.48
C PRO A 45 -15.80 1.03 11.32
N VAL A 46 -16.66 1.48 10.39
CA VAL A 46 -16.26 2.21 9.18
C VAL A 46 -15.35 3.40 9.51
N TYR A 47 -15.58 4.10 10.63
CA TYR A 47 -14.76 5.23 11.07
C TYR A 47 -13.30 4.84 11.43
N GLU A 48 -13.06 3.63 11.92
CA GLU A 48 -11.71 3.13 12.21
C GLU A 48 -11.00 2.73 10.94
N TYR A 49 -11.72 2.14 9.98
CA TYR A 49 -11.19 1.73 8.69
C TYR A 49 -10.75 2.93 7.82
N ILE A 50 -11.54 4.01 7.80
CA ILE A 50 -11.23 5.22 7.03
C ILE A 50 -10.22 6.14 7.73
N SER A 51 -9.76 5.80 8.94
CA SER A 51 -8.78 6.62 9.64
C SER A 51 -7.46 6.66 8.86
N PRO A 52 -6.73 7.79 8.86
CA PRO A 52 -5.42 7.89 8.20
C PRO A 52 -4.44 6.79 8.66
N ARG A 53 -4.53 6.40 9.94
CA ARG A 53 -3.72 5.31 10.50
C ARG A 53 -4.01 3.97 9.83
N SER A 54 -5.27 3.58 9.75
CA SER A 54 -5.67 2.30 9.14
C SER A 54 -5.38 2.27 7.65
N CYS A 55 -5.63 3.38 6.94
CA CYS A 55 -5.26 3.52 5.53
C CYS A 55 -3.76 3.36 5.32
N ASN A 56 -2.92 3.97 6.17
CA ASN A 56 -1.46 3.84 6.10
C ASN A 56 -1.00 2.41 6.35
N GLU A 57 -1.56 1.74 7.37
CA GLU A 57 -1.22 0.35 7.71
C GLU A 57 -1.59 -0.61 6.56
N ILE A 58 -2.78 -0.45 5.98
CA ILE A 58 -3.25 -1.27 4.84
C ILE A 58 -2.38 -1.03 3.61
N PHE A 59 -2.01 0.23 3.34
CA PHE A 59 -1.14 0.57 2.23
C PHE A 59 0.27 0.01 2.41
N GLU A 60 0.85 0.16 3.60
CA GLU A 60 2.16 -0.38 3.94
C GLU A 60 2.17 -1.91 3.83
N TYR A 61 1.18 -2.59 4.40
CA TYR A 61 0.98 -4.03 4.25
C TYR A 61 0.93 -4.45 2.78
N HIS A 62 0.17 -3.73 1.95
CA HIS A 62 0.06 -4.04 0.53
C HIS A 62 1.40 -3.90 -0.19
N ILE A 63 2.10 -2.78 0.00
CA ILE A 63 3.42 -2.54 -0.62
C ILE A 63 4.42 -3.60 -0.16
N ARG A 64 4.45 -3.95 1.12
CA ARG A 64 5.35 -5.02 1.64
C ARG A 64 5.09 -6.38 0.98
N GLY A 65 3.83 -6.68 0.62
CA GLY A 65 3.47 -7.93 -0.06
C GLY A 65 3.87 -7.98 -1.54
N ILE A 66 3.97 -6.83 -2.21
CA ILE A 66 4.26 -6.75 -3.66
C ILE A 66 5.69 -6.31 -3.99
N ALA A 67 6.38 -5.65 -3.05
CA ALA A 67 7.73 -5.17 -3.22
C ALA A 67 8.75 -6.30 -3.17
N ASN A 68 9.83 -6.16 -3.93
CA ASN A 68 11.03 -6.97 -3.76
C ASN A 68 11.96 -6.34 -2.69
N GLU A 69 13.11 -6.95 -2.41
CA GLU A 69 14.06 -6.45 -1.40
C GLU A 69 14.44 -4.97 -1.61
N LYS A 70 14.66 -4.54 -2.86
CA LYS A 70 14.97 -3.14 -3.19
C LYS A 70 13.80 -2.22 -2.90
N GLY A 71 12.59 -2.66 -3.27
CA GLY A 71 11.35 -1.92 -2.98
C GLY A 71 11.08 -1.78 -1.49
N ILE A 72 11.37 -2.82 -0.69
CA ILE A 72 11.28 -2.75 0.78
C ILE A 72 12.25 -1.71 1.33
N VAL A 73 13.52 -1.73 0.91
CA VAL A 73 14.49 -0.71 1.34
C VAL A 73 14.03 0.71 0.95
N TYR A 74 13.44 0.87 -0.23
CA TYR A 74 12.88 2.15 -0.65
C TYR A 74 11.70 2.59 0.23
N LEU A 75 10.78 1.68 0.54
CA LEU A 75 9.64 1.91 1.43
C LEU A 75 10.13 2.38 2.81
N GLU A 76 11.08 1.67 3.42
CA GLU A 76 11.62 2.02 4.74
C GLU A 76 12.19 3.44 4.78
N LYS A 77 12.96 3.82 3.75
CA LYS A 77 13.50 5.19 3.65
C LYS A 77 12.39 6.25 3.59
N LYS A 78 11.29 5.95 2.90
CA LYS A 78 10.14 6.86 2.80
C LYS A 78 9.38 6.96 4.13
N LEU A 79 9.16 5.84 4.81
CA LEU A 79 8.52 5.81 6.13
C LEU A 79 9.33 6.56 7.18
N GLN A 80 10.66 6.37 7.21
CA GLN A 80 11.55 7.12 8.09
C GLN A 80 11.48 8.62 7.81
N THR A 81 11.53 9.03 6.54
CA THR A 81 11.43 10.44 6.14
C THR A 81 10.12 11.07 6.63
N ASN A 82 9.01 10.34 6.53
CA ASN A 82 7.70 10.80 6.97
C ASN A 82 7.56 10.85 8.50
N GLN A 83 8.28 9.99 9.24
CA GLN A 83 8.34 10.05 10.70
C GLN A 83 9.19 11.22 11.21
N THR A 84 10.29 11.56 10.51
CA THR A 84 11.15 12.70 10.89
C THR A 84 10.43 14.05 10.73
N GLY A 85 9.47 14.16 9.80
CA GLY A 85 8.63 15.36 9.63
C GLY A 85 7.63 15.62 10.76
N ILE A 86 7.29 14.61 11.57
CA ILE A 86 6.40 14.75 12.73
C ILE A 86 7.17 15.08 14.01
N LYS A 87 8.44 14.63 14.13
CA LYS A 87 9.27 14.92 15.31
C LYS A 87 9.68 16.40 15.44
N THR A 88 9.69 17.18 14.36
CA THR A 88 10.11 18.60 14.39
C THR A 88 9.00 19.56 14.87
N ILE A 89 7.79 19.08 15.18
CA ILE A 89 6.69 19.92 15.70
C ILE A 89 6.46 19.70 17.20
N ILE A 90 7.16 18.77 17.84
CA ILE A 90 7.06 18.52 19.30
C ILE A 90 8.45 18.45 19.94
N SER A 91 9.30 19.43 19.66
CA SER A 91 10.48 19.76 20.46
C SER A 91 10.60 21.27 20.63
#